data_AF-A0A6A8HFU3-F1
#
_entry.id   AF-A0A6A8HFU3-F1
#
_cell.length_a   1.000
_cell.length_b   1.000
_cell.length_c   1.000
_cell.angle_alpha   90.00
_cell.angle_beta   90.00
_cell.angle_gamma   90.00
#
_symmetry.space_group_name_H-M   'P 1'
#
loop_
_entity.id
_entity.type
_entity.pdbx_description
1 polymer ?
#
loop_
_entity_poly.entity_id
_entity_poly.type
_entity_poly.pdbx_seq_one_letter_code
_entity_poly.pdbx_strand_id
1 'polypeptide(L)'
;MASYKKTKKGWSVRVSKRENGKLRQVFKSGFATKSEAREFAFEVENADPAENEKKKLFADYFTEWHETYKAGKVAPSTYRKYRHVDKILHDHFPDTELADMNRQKYQRFLNDFGADHSKEMMSEISIYVRGCVKSALYDELIKKDFTIGAELAYDRTKTRQIEYLNFNEIQTLIQTAIENLDPRYTSLYMIVTAIYTGARLGEIAGLTWKDIDFMHQTISINKSYSYVQRELKETKSKASNRVIAVNSGLLTILKQLRSNGNIMVFANQRGEIPTSNAVNKALRKLMSKSGLNKAGYHFHSLRHSHVAYLLYQGVDLYAISKRLGHSDLTITMKKYAYLIQEYEAEQNKTIATKLQQLQDF
;
A
#
# COMPACT_ATOMS: atom_id res chain seq x y z
N MET A 1 17.28 50.79 4.52
CA MET A 1 17.55 52.23 4.79
C MET A 1 16.52 53.05 4.04
N ALA A 2 15.61 53.69 4.77
CA ALA A 2 14.51 54.47 4.24
C ALA A 2 14.85 55.97 4.12
N SER A 3 14.44 56.61 3.01
CA SER A 3 14.50 58.06 2.82
C SER A 3 13.10 58.65 2.68
N TYR A 4 12.89 59.81 3.29
CA TYR A 4 11.58 60.46 3.38
C TYR A 4 11.64 61.85 2.74
N LYS A 5 10.63 62.20 1.93
CA LYS A 5 10.57 63.52 1.26
C LYS A 5 9.18 64.12 1.39
N LYS A 6 9.11 65.41 1.72
CA LYS A 6 7.86 66.19 1.71
C LYS A 6 7.55 66.63 0.28
N THR A 7 6.31 66.45 -0.16
CA THR A 7 5.81 66.77 -1.51
C THR A 7 4.59 67.68 -1.42
N LYS A 8 4.14 68.23 -2.56
CA LYS A 8 2.92 69.07 -2.62
C LYS A 8 1.63 68.33 -2.22
N LYS A 9 1.62 66.99 -2.27
CA LYS A 9 0.47 66.13 -1.99
C LYS A 9 0.66 65.26 -0.73
N GLY A 10 1.55 65.65 0.19
CA GLY A 10 1.86 64.88 1.40
C GLY A 10 3.30 64.37 1.45
N TRP A 11 3.54 63.23 2.07
CA TRP A 11 4.85 62.61 2.22
C TRP A 11 5.08 61.46 1.22
N SER A 12 6.34 61.25 0.87
CA SER A 12 6.80 60.06 0.14
C SER A 12 7.95 59.39 0.86
N VAL A 13 8.07 58.09 0.62
CA VAL A 13 9.10 57.24 1.21
C VAL A 13 9.71 56.33 0.15
N ARG A 14 11.03 56.18 0.22
CA ARG A 14 11.79 55.21 -0.56
C ARG A 14 12.55 54.31 0.39
N VAL A 15 12.26 53.02 0.36
CA VAL A 15 12.95 51.99 1.15
C VAL A 15 13.91 51.25 0.22
N SER A 16 15.19 51.19 0.58
CA SER A 16 16.20 50.38 -0.11
C SER A 16 16.62 49.21 0.78
N LYS A 17 16.43 47.98 0.30
CA LYS A 17 16.78 46.71 0.97
C LYS A 17 17.60 45.84 0.01
N ARG A 18 18.63 45.15 0.51
CA ARG A 18 19.36 44.14 -0.26
C ARG A 18 18.72 42.77 0.02
N GLU A 19 18.22 42.13 -1.02
CA GLU A 19 17.62 40.79 -0.99
C GLU A 19 18.43 39.90 -1.96
N ASN A 20 18.98 38.78 -1.48
CA ASN A 20 19.76 37.82 -2.29
C ASN A 20 20.85 38.46 -3.17
N GLY A 21 21.60 39.43 -2.62
CA GLY A 21 22.67 40.14 -3.31
C GLY A 21 22.22 41.23 -4.30
N LYS A 22 20.91 41.38 -4.55
CA LYS A 22 20.34 42.43 -5.42
C LYS A 22 19.69 43.54 -4.60
N LEU A 23 19.82 44.78 -5.06
CA LEU A 23 19.21 45.94 -4.40
C LEU A 23 17.75 46.09 -4.88
N ARG A 24 16.79 45.95 -3.97
CA ARG A 24 15.37 46.22 -4.21
C ARG A 24 15.00 47.57 -3.61
N GLN A 25 14.29 48.39 -4.39
CA GLN A 25 13.82 49.71 -3.96
C GLN A 25 12.31 49.78 -4.06
N VAL A 26 11.64 50.11 -2.97
CA VAL A 26 10.19 50.31 -2.91
C VAL A 26 9.92 51.80 -2.70
N PHE A 27 9.07 52.39 -3.54
CA PHE A 27 8.69 53.80 -3.46
C PHE A 27 7.18 53.94 -3.34
N LYS A 28 6.72 54.72 -2.37
CA LYS A 28 5.31 55.06 -2.19
C LYS A 28 5.17 56.54 -1.81
N SER A 29 4.15 57.19 -2.33
CA SER A 29 3.84 58.61 -2.08
C SER A 29 2.36 58.80 -1.78
N GLY A 30 2.01 59.95 -1.19
CA GLY A 30 0.63 60.32 -0.88
C GLY A 30 0.23 60.10 0.58
N PHE A 31 1.18 59.88 1.48
CA PHE A 31 0.91 59.81 2.92
C PHE A 31 0.53 61.20 3.46
N ALA A 32 -0.51 61.27 4.28
CA ALA A 32 -0.93 62.54 4.87
C ALA A 32 0.11 63.03 5.88
N THR A 33 0.71 62.11 6.63
CA THR A 33 1.69 62.41 7.68
C THR A 33 3.04 61.72 7.47
N LYS A 34 4.09 62.26 8.10
CA LYS A 34 5.41 61.61 8.14
C LYS A 34 5.38 60.30 8.95
N SER A 35 4.43 60.17 9.87
CA SER A 35 4.26 58.99 10.72
C SER A 35 3.78 57.80 9.90
N GLU A 36 2.74 57.96 9.08
CA GLU A 36 2.26 56.92 8.16
C GLU A 36 3.36 56.46 7.18
N ALA A 37 4.17 57.40 6.69
CA ALA A 37 5.30 57.07 5.82
C ALA A 37 6.38 56.26 6.54
N ARG A 38 6.58 56.47 7.86
CA ARG A 38 7.52 55.70 8.71
C ARG A 38 6.98 54.32 9.03
N GLU A 39 5.68 54.20 9.30
CA GLU A 39 5.01 52.93 9.56
C GLU A 39 5.09 52.01 8.33
N PHE A 40 4.80 52.53 7.14
CA PHE A 40 5.00 51.80 5.89
C PHE A 40 6.47 51.41 5.65
N ALA A 41 7.43 52.28 5.99
CA ALA A 41 8.84 51.92 5.89
C ALA A 41 9.23 50.79 6.83
N PHE A 42 8.71 50.82 8.06
CA PHE A 42 8.93 49.79 9.06
C PHE A 42 8.34 48.44 8.61
N GLU A 43 7.13 48.44 8.04
CA GLU A 43 6.53 47.24 7.45
C GLU A 43 7.40 46.67 6.32
N VAL A 44 7.86 47.50 5.39
CA VAL A 44 8.67 47.04 4.24
C VAL A 44 10.08 46.61 4.65
N GLU A 45 10.69 47.24 5.65
CA GLU A 45 12.01 46.84 6.16
C GLU A 45 11.95 45.51 6.92
N ASN A 46 10.87 45.27 7.68
CA ASN A 46 10.66 44.05 8.47
C ASN A 46 9.88 42.94 7.73
N ALA A 47 9.32 43.21 6.56
CA ALA A 47 8.72 42.18 5.72
C ALA A 47 9.76 41.14 5.32
N ASP A 48 9.44 39.86 5.56
CA ASP A 48 10.28 38.73 5.21
C ASP A 48 10.28 38.56 3.67
N PRO A 49 11.43 38.47 2.98
CA PRO A 49 11.46 38.25 1.53
C PRO A 49 10.67 37.02 1.06
N ALA A 50 10.46 36.04 1.95
CA ALA A 50 9.63 34.86 1.73
C ALA A 50 8.13 35.16 1.53
N GLU A 51 7.63 36.32 2.00
CA GLU A 51 6.21 36.67 1.89
C GLU A 51 5.76 36.99 0.45
N ASN A 52 6.71 37.13 -0.48
CA ASN A 52 6.46 37.27 -1.92
C ASN A 52 6.73 35.99 -2.72
N GLU A 53 7.06 34.86 -2.09
CA GLU A 53 7.13 33.57 -2.77
C GLU A 53 5.72 33.10 -3.11
N LYS A 54 5.32 33.38 -4.36
CA LYS A 54 4.25 32.78 -5.15
C LYS A 54 3.28 31.91 -4.34
N LYS A 55 2.07 32.45 -4.12
CA LYS A 55 0.83 31.75 -3.76
C LYS A 55 0.78 30.36 -4.40
N LYS A 56 1.33 29.36 -3.71
CA LYS A 56 1.45 28.01 -4.24
C LYS A 56 0.21 27.25 -3.82
N LEU A 57 -0.48 26.66 -4.78
CA LEU A 57 -1.65 25.85 -4.49
C LEU A 57 -1.21 24.54 -3.85
N PHE A 58 -2.01 24.04 -2.90
CA PHE A 58 -1.71 22.80 -2.19
C PHE A 58 -1.62 21.61 -3.15
N ALA A 59 -2.57 21.51 -4.09
CA ALA A 59 -2.59 20.44 -5.08
C ALA A 59 -1.34 20.47 -5.98
N ASP A 60 -0.97 21.64 -6.52
CA ASP A 60 0.23 21.82 -7.33
C ASP A 60 1.52 21.45 -6.57
N TYR A 61 1.62 21.85 -5.30
CA TYR A 61 2.77 21.46 -4.47
C TYR A 61 2.85 19.95 -4.28
N PHE A 62 1.72 19.27 -4.13
CA PHE A 62 1.69 17.81 -4.06
C PHE A 62 2.19 17.16 -5.36
N THR A 63 1.78 17.68 -6.53
CA THR A 63 2.27 17.25 -7.85
C THR A 63 3.79 17.33 -7.91
N GLU A 64 4.33 18.53 -7.68
CA GLU A 64 5.76 18.79 -7.75
C GLU A 64 6.55 17.92 -6.76
N TRP A 65 6.03 17.76 -5.54
CA TRP A 65 6.65 16.95 -4.51
C TRP A 65 6.72 15.47 -4.93
N HIS A 66 5.63 14.87 -5.39
CA HIS A 66 5.66 13.45 -5.73
C HIS A 66 6.49 13.21 -7.01
N GLU A 67 6.50 14.14 -7.96
CA GLU A 67 7.36 14.06 -9.16
C GLU A 67 8.84 14.13 -8.78
N THR A 68 9.22 15.08 -7.93
CA THR A 68 10.61 15.28 -7.51
C THR A 68 11.15 14.14 -6.64
N TYR A 69 10.35 13.69 -5.67
CA TYR A 69 10.83 12.78 -4.63
C TYR A 69 10.43 11.32 -4.83
N LYS A 70 9.44 11.02 -5.68
CA LYS A 70 8.91 9.64 -5.83
C LYS A 70 9.05 9.10 -7.25
N ALA A 71 8.95 9.93 -8.30
CA ALA A 71 9.08 9.46 -9.68
C ALA A 71 10.45 8.80 -9.90
N GLY A 72 10.47 7.64 -10.56
CA GLY A 72 11.68 6.84 -10.80
C GLY A 72 12.31 6.18 -9.54
N LYS A 73 11.99 6.67 -8.33
CA LYS A 73 12.53 6.19 -7.05
C LYS A 73 11.68 5.09 -6.42
N VAL A 74 10.40 5.03 -6.76
CA VAL A 74 9.48 3.97 -6.30
C VAL A 74 9.03 3.08 -7.46
N ALA A 75 8.58 1.87 -7.14
CA ALA A 75 8.06 0.95 -8.15
C ALA A 75 6.89 1.59 -8.95
N PRO A 76 6.73 1.28 -10.25
CA PRO A 76 5.67 1.87 -11.08
C PRO A 76 4.25 1.70 -10.50
N SER A 77 3.97 0.54 -9.89
CA SER A 77 2.68 0.29 -9.23
C SER A 77 2.44 1.18 -8.00
N THR A 78 3.49 1.54 -7.27
CA THR A 78 3.43 2.49 -6.16
C THR A 78 3.28 3.91 -6.67
N TYR A 79 3.98 4.28 -7.74
CA TYR A 79 3.89 5.63 -8.30
C TYR A 79 2.48 5.97 -8.84
N ARG A 80 1.79 4.99 -9.42
CA ARG A 80 0.38 5.13 -9.83
C ARG A 80 -0.54 5.56 -8.68
N LYS A 81 -0.24 5.17 -7.45
CA LYS A 81 -1.02 5.55 -6.27
C LYS A 81 -0.84 7.03 -5.92
N TYR A 82 0.39 7.54 -6.00
CA TYR A 82 0.65 8.98 -5.85
C TYR A 82 -0.14 9.78 -6.89
N ARG A 83 -0.11 9.38 -8.16
CA ARG A 83 -0.90 10.02 -9.24
C ARG A 83 -2.41 9.94 -9.03
N HIS A 84 -2.90 8.90 -8.34
CA HIS A 84 -4.31 8.79 -8.00
C HIS A 84 -4.70 9.78 -6.90
N VAL A 85 -3.89 9.86 -5.83
CA VAL A 85 -4.08 10.84 -4.76
C VAL A 85 -3.94 12.27 -5.28
N ASP A 86 -2.98 12.50 -6.17
CA ASP A 86 -2.76 13.78 -6.86
C ASP A 86 -4.05 14.29 -7.52
N LYS A 87 -4.70 13.44 -8.33
CA LYS A 87 -6.00 13.76 -8.94
C LYS A 87 -7.06 14.10 -7.89
N ILE A 88 -7.17 13.31 -6.81
CA ILE A 88 -8.14 13.54 -5.74
C ILE A 88 -7.91 14.92 -5.10
N LEU A 89 -6.65 15.31 -4.87
CA LEU A 89 -6.33 16.60 -4.28
C LEU A 89 -6.66 17.77 -5.21
N HIS A 90 -6.45 17.64 -6.52
CA HIS A 90 -6.88 18.66 -7.49
C HIS A 90 -8.40 18.80 -7.53
N ASP A 91 -9.13 17.69 -7.43
CA ASP A 91 -10.60 17.70 -7.43
C ASP A 91 -11.18 18.39 -6.17
N HIS A 92 -10.50 18.30 -5.01
CA HIS A 92 -11.02 18.81 -3.73
C HIS A 92 -10.39 20.12 -3.24
N PHE A 93 -9.18 20.45 -3.71
CA PHE A 93 -8.45 21.66 -3.34
C PHE A 93 -7.91 22.41 -4.57
N PRO A 94 -8.75 22.69 -5.59
CA PRO A 94 -8.29 23.26 -6.86
C PRO A 94 -7.61 24.63 -6.69
N ASP A 95 -8.18 25.48 -5.82
CA ASP A 95 -7.74 26.87 -5.65
C ASP A 95 -7.25 27.16 -4.22
N THR A 96 -7.00 26.11 -3.42
CA THR A 96 -6.56 26.31 -2.03
C THR A 96 -5.06 26.56 -1.97
N GLU A 97 -4.67 27.74 -1.50
CA GLU A 97 -3.27 28.05 -1.22
C GLU A 97 -2.74 27.13 -0.11
N LEU A 98 -1.50 26.66 -0.26
CA LEU A 98 -0.82 25.78 0.69
C LEU A 98 -0.72 26.44 2.08
N ALA A 99 -0.45 27.74 2.13
CA ALA A 99 -0.39 28.51 3.38
C ALA A 99 -1.75 28.61 4.10
N ASP A 100 -2.85 28.51 3.35
CA ASP A 100 -4.22 28.57 3.89
C ASP A 100 -4.75 27.21 4.36
N MET A 101 -3.98 26.14 4.15
CA MET A 101 -4.32 24.83 4.66
C MET A 101 -4.20 24.79 6.19
N ASN A 102 -5.19 24.18 6.83
CA ASN A 102 -5.21 23.99 8.27
C ASN A 102 -5.89 22.68 8.64
N ARG A 103 -5.75 22.28 9.91
CA ARG A 103 -6.26 21.00 10.41
C ARG A 103 -7.76 20.85 10.19
N GLN A 104 -8.54 21.93 10.33
CA GLN A 104 -9.99 21.87 10.15
C GLN A 104 -10.38 21.62 8.69
N LYS A 105 -9.77 22.31 7.72
CA LYS A 105 -9.99 22.08 6.28
C LYS A 105 -9.64 20.64 5.90
N TYR A 106 -8.49 20.16 6.37
CA TYR A 106 -8.06 18.79 6.10
C TYR A 106 -8.98 17.74 6.75
N GLN A 107 -9.41 17.95 8.00
CA GLN A 107 -10.36 17.05 8.67
C GLN A 107 -11.72 16.99 7.96
N ARG A 108 -12.23 18.13 7.46
CA ARG A 108 -13.48 18.15 6.67
C ARG A 108 -13.34 17.32 5.41
N PHE A 109 -12.25 17.49 4.66
CA PHE A 109 -11.96 16.64 3.51
C PHE A 109 -11.92 15.15 3.87
N LEU A 110 -11.25 14.77 4.97
CA LEU A 110 -11.23 13.37 5.41
C LEU A 110 -12.63 12.85 5.75
N ASN A 111 -13.48 13.66 6.37
CA ASN A 111 -14.85 13.29 6.70
C ASN A 111 -15.72 13.12 5.45
N ASP A 112 -15.70 14.13 4.57
CA ASP A 112 -16.57 14.19 3.39
C ASP A 112 -16.15 13.14 2.35
N PHE A 113 -14.86 13.08 2.01
CA PHE A 113 -14.35 12.08 1.08
C PHE A 113 -14.38 10.69 1.71
N GLY A 114 -14.05 10.57 3.00
CA GLY A 114 -14.06 9.29 3.71
C GLY A 114 -15.43 8.63 3.79
N ALA A 115 -16.52 9.40 3.82
CA ALA A 115 -17.88 8.88 3.98
C ALA A 115 -18.27 7.80 2.95
N ASP A 116 -17.65 7.81 1.77
CA ASP A 116 -17.91 6.83 0.70
C ASP A 116 -16.67 6.01 0.31
N HIS A 117 -15.61 6.03 1.11
CA HIS A 117 -14.34 5.38 0.76
C HIS A 117 -13.82 4.43 1.84
N SER A 118 -13.12 3.38 1.40
CA SER A 118 -12.56 2.37 2.31
C SER A 118 -11.44 2.94 3.19
N LYS A 119 -11.24 2.32 4.36
CA LYS A 119 -10.12 2.62 5.25
C LYS A 119 -8.76 2.60 4.55
N GLU A 120 -8.55 1.65 3.65
CA GLU A 120 -7.28 1.45 2.93
C GLU A 120 -6.93 2.68 2.10
N MET A 121 -7.91 3.20 1.34
CA MET A 121 -7.72 4.39 0.50
C MET A 121 -7.50 5.64 1.36
N MET A 122 -8.29 5.83 2.41
CA MET A 122 -8.15 6.98 3.30
C MET A 122 -6.81 6.97 4.04
N SER A 123 -6.34 5.78 4.43
CA SER A 123 -5.01 5.61 5.02
C SER A 123 -3.91 5.95 4.01
N GLU A 124 -4.06 5.52 2.75
CA GLU A 124 -3.09 5.83 1.68
C GLU A 124 -2.98 7.33 1.40
N ILE A 125 -4.11 8.02 1.23
CA ILE A 125 -4.17 9.49 1.08
C ILE A 125 -3.47 10.16 2.26
N SER A 126 -3.85 9.78 3.48
CA SER A 126 -3.31 10.37 4.69
C SER A 126 -1.80 10.17 4.86
N ILE A 127 -1.24 9.03 4.41
CA ILE A 127 0.19 8.77 4.42
C ILE A 127 0.93 9.67 3.41
N TYR A 128 0.39 9.81 2.19
CA TYR A 128 1.06 10.60 1.16
C TYR A 128 0.97 12.09 1.42
N VAL A 129 -0.19 12.58 1.85
CA VAL A 129 -0.37 13.98 2.26
C VAL A 129 0.56 14.31 3.42
N ARG A 130 0.66 13.45 4.45
CA ARG A 130 1.64 13.61 5.54
C ARG A 130 3.08 13.72 5.06
N GLY A 131 3.47 12.88 4.09
CA GLY A 131 4.80 12.94 3.49
C GLY A 131 5.08 14.27 2.81
N CYS A 132 4.10 14.79 2.06
CA CYS A 132 4.18 16.07 1.36
C CYS A 132 4.22 17.26 2.34
N VAL A 133 3.34 17.28 3.35
CA VAL A 133 3.25 18.34 4.36
C VAL A 133 4.53 18.42 5.20
N LYS A 134 5.16 17.27 5.48
CA LYS A 134 6.47 17.25 6.15
C LYS A 134 7.54 17.95 5.32
N SER A 135 7.55 17.76 3.99
CA SER A 135 8.46 18.50 3.10
C SER A 135 8.13 19.99 3.09
N ALA A 136 6.84 20.37 3.02
CA ALA A 136 6.43 21.78 3.04
C ALA A 136 6.89 22.52 4.30
N LEU A 137 6.96 21.83 5.44
CA LEU A 137 7.51 22.38 6.68
C LEU A 137 9.02 22.60 6.62
N TYR A 138 9.77 21.65 6.06
CA TYR A 138 11.23 21.80 5.91
C TYR A 138 11.59 22.86 4.88
N ASP A 139 10.75 23.04 3.86
CA ASP A 139 10.87 24.07 2.84
C ASP A 139 10.32 25.43 3.34
N GLU A 140 9.87 25.52 4.59
CA GLU A 140 9.30 26.72 5.24
C GLU A 140 8.08 27.34 4.53
N LEU A 141 7.43 26.59 3.64
CA LEU A 141 6.23 27.00 2.90
C LEU A 141 4.98 27.05 3.78
N ILE A 142 4.99 26.34 4.91
CA ILE A 142 3.95 26.37 5.94
C ILE A 142 4.58 26.45 7.33
N LYS A 143 3.87 27.09 8.25
CA LYS A 143 4.34 27.27 9.64
C LYS A 143 3.97 26.10 10.57
N LYS A 144 2.95 25.31 10.22
CA LYS A 144 2.41 24.24 11.06
C LYS A 144 1.96 23.04 10.23
N ASP A 145 2.20 21.84 10.75
CA ASP A 145 1.67 20.61 10.17
C ASP A 145 0.14 20.54 10.37
N PHE A 146 -0.63 20.68 9.29
CA PHE A 146 -2.09 20.59 9.37
C PHE A 146 -2.62 19.14 9.46
N THR A 147 -1.76 18.14 9.33
CA THR A 147 -2.14 16.72 9.39
C THR A 147 -2.04 16.13 10.80
N ILE A 148 -1.32 16.80 11.71
CA ILE A 148 -1.18 16.35 13.10
C ILE A 148 -2.55 16.34 13.79
N GLY A 149 -2.86 15.21 14.43
CA GLY A 149 -4.13 15.00 15.11
C GLY A 149 -5.34 14.90 14.17
N ALA A 150 -5.16 14.83 12.85
CA ALA A 150 -6.25 14.51 11.95
C ALA A 150 -6.65 13.04 12.09
N GLU A 151 -7.95 12.78 12.18
CA GLU A 151 -8.51 11.45 12.35
C GLU A 151 -9.02 10.92 11.02
N LEU A 152 -8.77 9.64 10.76
CA LEU A 152 -9.28 8.97 9.57
C LEU A 152 -10.79 8.74 9.70
N ALA A 153 -11.56 9.35 8.80
CA ALA A 153 -12.94 8.97 8.54
C ALA A 153 -13.00 8.09 7.29
N TYR A 154 -13.84 7.05 7.32
CA TYR A 154 -14.01 6.10 6.23
C TYR A 154 -15.33 5.34 6.37
N ASP A 155 -15.85 4.83 5.26
CA ASP A 155 -16.98 3.92 5.25
C ASP A 155 -16.55 2.52 5.75
N ARG A 156 -17.08 2.13 6.91
CA ARG A 156 -16.81 0.82 7.51
C ARG A 156 -17.36 -0.31 6.65
N THR A 157 -18.45 -0.11 5.91
CA THR A 157 -19.08 -1.12 5.05
C THR A 157 -18.21 -1.43 3.82
N LYS A 158 -17.46 -0.44 3.34
CA LYS A 158 -16.49 -0.60 2.23
C LYS A 158 -15.15 -1.15 2.65
N THR A 159 -14.95 -1.37 3.95
CA THR A 159 -13.73 -2.01 4.44
C THR A 159 -13.86 -3.52 4.24
N ARG A 160 -12.95 -4.09 3.44
CA ARG A 160 -12.98 -5.53 3.13
C ARG A 160 -12.79 -6.34 4.41
N GLN A 161 -13.73 -7.25 4.67
CA GLN A 161 -13.53 -8.29 5.67
C GLN A 161 -12.59 -9.36 5.12
N ILE A 162 -11.70 -9.84 5.99
CA ILE A 162 -10.77 -10.91 5.63
C ILE A 162 -11.53 -12.24 5.73
N GLU A 163 -11.89 -12.81 4.59
CA GLU A 163 -12.48 -14.14 4.53
C GLU A 163 -11.39 -15.20 4.31
N TYR A 164 -11.51 -16.32 5.01
CA TYR A 164 -10.71 -17.53 4.84
C TYR A 164 -11.64 -18.75 4.82
N LEU A 165 -11.10 -19.91 4.44
CA LEU A 165 -11.81 -21.19 4.49
C LEU A 165 -11.34 -22.00 5.70
N ASN A 166 -12.28 -22.65 6.37
CA ASN A 166 -11.97 -23.63 7.41
C ASN A 166 -11.48 -24.96 6.77
N PHE A 167 -11.09 -25.93 7.61
CA PHE A 167 -10.56 -27.21 7.14
C PHE A 167 -11.47 -27.93 6.14
N ASN A 168 -12.76 -28.10 6.47
CA ASN A 168 -13.73 -28.81 5.62
C ASN A 168 -13.96 -28.07 4.29
N GLU A 169 -14.04 -26.74 4.33
CA GLU A 169 -14.18 -25.91 3.15
C GLU A 169 -12.94 -25.98 2.23
N ILE A 170 -11.73 -25.99 2.81
CA ILE A 170 -10.48 -26.17 2.06
C ILE A 170 -10.47 -27.54 1.38
N GLN A 171 -10.82 -28.61 2.10
CA GLN A 171 -10.88 -29.96 1.53
C GLN A 171 -11.87 -30.02 0.36
N THR A 172 -13.07 -29.47 0.54
CA THR A 172 -14.11 -29.42 -0.50
C THR A 172 -13.61 -28.66 -1.73
N LEU A 173 -12.97 -27.51 -1.54
CA LEU A 173 -12.43 -26.69 -2.62
C LEU A 173 -11.30 -27.41 -3.37
N ILE A 174 -10.37 -28.07 -2.66
CA ILE A 174 -9.28 -28.86 -3.28
C ILE A 174 -9.86 -30.01 -4.09
N GLN A 175 -10.79 -30.79 -3.53
CA GLN A 175 -11.41 -31.92 -4.20
C GLN A 175 -12.10 -31.47 -5.49
N THR A 176 -12.93 -30.43 -5.40
CA THR A 176 -13.59 -29.84 -6.57
C THR A 176 -12.57 -29.33 -7.59
N ALA A 177 -11.45 -28.74 -7.16
CA ALA A 177 -10.42 -28.25 -8.05
C ALA A 177 -9.77 -29.40 -8.83
N ILE A 178 -9.38 -30.48 -8.14
CA ILE A 178 -8.71 -31.65 -8.71
C ILE A 178 -9.61 -32.33 -9.75
N GLU A 179 -10.89 -32.52 -9.45
CA GLU A 179 -11.88 -33.11 -10.37
C GLU A 179 -12.11 -32.28 -11.65
N ASN A 180 -11.73 -31.01 -11.65
CA ASN A 180 -11.96 -30.08 -12.75
C ASN A 180 -10.67 -29.60 -13.42
N LEU A 181 -9.53 -30.20 -13.10
CA LEU A 181 -8.26 -29.88 -13.72
C LEU A 181 -8.27 -30.18 -15.22
N ASP A 182 -7.76 -29.24 -16.00
CA ASP A 182 -7.55 -29.38 -17.42
C ASP A 182 -6.19 -28.74 -17.75
N PRO A 183 -5.18 -29.49 -18.22
CA PRO A 183 -3.85 -28.96 -18.52
C PRO A 183 -3.83 -27.81 -19.53
N ARG A 184 -4.91 -27.61 -20.31
CA ARG A 184 -5.07 -26.47 -21.21
C ARG A 184 -5.29 -25.14 -20.45
N TYR A 185 -5.80 -25.22 -19.22
CA TYR A 185 -6.15 -24.08 -18.38
C TYR A 185 -5.43 -24.14 -17.02
N THR A 186 -4.39 -23.34 -16.88
CA THR A 186 -3.50 -23.38 -15.71
C THR A 186 -4.05 -22.69 -14.45
N SER A 187 -5.20 -22.01 -14.53
CA SER A 187 -5.74 -21.23 -13.39
C SER A 187 -6.10 -22.08 -12.17
N LEU A 188 -6.68 -23.27 -12.37
CA LEU A 188 -7.00 -24.18 -11.25
C LEU A 188 -5.73 -24.75 -10.60
N TYR A 189 -4.71 -25.06 -11.38
CA TYR A 189 -3.40 -25.47 -10.86
C TYR A 189 -2.76 -24.37 -10.00
N MET A 190 -2.89 -23.09 -10.41
CA MET A 190 -2.42 -21.96 -9.59
C MET A 190 -3.19 -21.86 -8.26
N ILE A 191 -4.50 -22.11 -8.26
CA ILE A 191 -5.34 -22.10 -7.04
C ILE A 191 -4.91 -23.23 -6.09
N VAL A 192 -4.78 -24.45 -6.59
CA VAL A 192 -4.30 -25.60 -5.79
C VAL A 192 -2.92 -25.28 -5.22
N THR A 193 -2.00 -24.78 -6.05
CA THR A 193 -0.66 -24.39 -5.60
C THR A 193 -0.71 -23.35 -4.48
N ALA A 194 -1.58 -22.35 -4.57
CA ALA A 194 -1.73 -21.34 -3.51
C ALA A 194 -2.20 -21.93 -2.18
N ILE A 195 -3.13 -22.88 -2.22
CA ILE A 195 -3.64 -23.55 -1.01
C ILE A 195 -2.53 -24.36 -0.32
N TYR A 196 -1.72 -25.09 -1.09
CA TYR A 196 -0.65 -25.93 -0.53
C TYR A 196 0.59 -25.13 -0.09
N THR A 197 0.88 -23.99 -0.71
CA THR A 197 2.13 -23.24 -0.48
C THR A 197 1.97 -21.95 0.33
N GLY A 198 0.79 -21.34 0.32
CA GLY A 198 0.58 -19.98 0.83
C GLY A 198 1.31 -18.89 0.02
N ALA A 199 1.82 -19.22 -1.17
CA ALA A 199 2.54 -18.27 -2.02
C ALA A 199 1.60 -17.21 -2.63
N ARG A 200 2.14 -16.01 -2.88
CA ARG A 200 1.39 -14.92 -3.51
C ARG A 200 1.16 -15.23 -4.98
N LEU A 201 0.11 -14.64 -5.58
CA LEU A 201 -0.21 -14.85 -7.00
C LEU A 201 1.00 -14.61 -7.92
N GLY A 202 1.70 -13.49 -7.73
CA GLY A 202 2.88 -13.15 -8.53
C GLY A 202 4.03 -14.15 -8.35
N GLU A 203 4.22 -14.69 -7.13
CA GLU A 203 5.23 -15.72 -6.84
C GLU A 203 4.89 -17.02 -7.59
N ILE A 204 3.63 -17.45 -7.53
CA ILE A 204 3.14 -18.66 -8.24
C ILE A 204 3.26 -18.46 -9.75
N ALA A 205 2.77 -17.33 -10.27
CA ALA A 205 2.88 -16.96 -11.67
C ALA A 205 4.34 -16.89 -12.16
N GLY A 206 5.29 -16.66 -11.26
CA GLY A 206 6.72 -16.57 -11.55
C GLY A 206 7.47 -17.90 -11.57
N LEU A 207 6.82 -19.02 -11.20
CA LEU A 207 7.48 -20.32 -11.09
C LEU A 207 7.89 -20.89 -12.46
N THR A 208 9.13 -21.38 -12.53
CA THR A 208 9.68 -22.16 -13.64
C THR A 208 9.93 -23.61 -13.21
N TRP A 209 10.08 -24.52 -14.17
CA TRP A 209 10.38 -25.92 -13.83
C TRP A 209 11.70 -26.13 -13.08
N LYS A 210 12.63 -25.17 -13.15
CA LYS A 210 13.89 -25.19 -12.37
C LYS A 210 13.67 -24.89 -10.88
N ASP A 211 12.55 -24.29 -10.52
CA ASP A 211 12.24 -23.95 -9.14
C ASP A 211 11.60 -25.13 -8.38
N ILE A 212 11.21 -26.20 -9.07
CA ILE A 212 10.55 -27.36 -8.48
C ILE A 212 11.54 -28.52 -8.37
N ASP A 213 11.87 -28.88 -7.13
CA ASP A 213 12.67 -30.07 -6.83
C ASP A 213 11.74 -31.25 -6.53
N PHE A 214 11.62 -32.15 -7.50
CA PHE A 214 10.78 -33.34 -7.38
C PHE A 214 11.36 -34.41 -6.45
N MET A 215 12.69 -34.44 -6.25
CA MET A 215 13.32 -35.44 -5.39
C MET A 215 13.18 -35.05 -3.93
N HIS A 216 13.49 -33.80 -3.59
CA HIS A 216 13.40 -33.28 -2.22
C HIS A 216 12.00 -32.75 -1.87
N GLN A 217 11.06 -32.78 -2.81
CA GLN A 217 9.70 -32.27 -2.67
C GLN A 217 9.63 -30.81 -2.22
N THR A 218 10.35 -29.93 -2.92
CA THR A 218 10.40 -28.50 -2.58
C THR A 218 10.09 -27.59 -3.76
N ILE A 219 9.62 -26.38 -3.45
CA ILE A 219 9.42 -25.29 -4.41
C ILE A 219 10.20 -24.06 -3.93
N SER A 220 11.10 -23.56 -4.78
CA SER A 220 11.89 -22.36 -4.55
C SER A 220 11.12 -21.11 -4.97
N ILE A 221 10.80 -20.25 -4.01
CA ILE A 221 10.21 -18.92 -4.27
C ILE A 221 11.33 -17.90 -4.24
N ASN A 222 11.80 -17.47 -5.41
CA ASN A 222 12.92 -16.52 -5.57
C ASN A 222 12.59 -15.33 -6.51
N LYS A 223 11.42 -15.36 -7.15
CA LYS A 223 10.96 -14.34 -8.11
C LYS A 223 9.45 -14.18 -8.08
N SER A 224 8.97 -13.09 -8.68
CA SER A 224 7.55 -12.79 -8.84
C SER A 224 7.29 -12.25 -10.24
N TYR A 225 6.22 -12.69 -10.89
CA TYR A 225 5.77 -12.16 -12.16
C TYR A 225 5.03 -10.82 -12.00
N SER A 226 5.40 -9.83 -12.82
CA SER A 226 4.74 -8.52 -12.89
C SER A 226 3.75 -8.50 -14.05
N TYR A 227 2.45 -8.60 -13.76
CA TYR A 227 1.41 -8.53 -14.81
C TYR A 227 1.37 -7.21 -15.57
N VAL A 228 1.86 -6.12 -14.96
CA VAL A 228 1.87 -4.79 -15.58
C VAL A 228 2.97 -4.68 -16.64
N GLN A 229 4.16 -5.21 -16.36
CA GLN A 229 5.31 -5.17 -17.29
C GLN A 229 5.48 -6.46 -18.07
N ARG A 230 4.69 -7.49 -17.77
CA ARG A 230 4.76 -8.85 -18.34
C ARG A 230 6.13 -9.52 -18.20
N GLU A 231 6.86 -9.19 -17.14
CA GLU A 231 8.23 -9.66 -16.88
C GLU A 231 8.37 -10.35 -15.51
N LEU A 232 9.40 -11.18 -15.38
CA LEU A 232 9.84 -11.69 -14.09
C LEU A 232 10.62 -10.61 -13.33
N LYS A 233 10.32 -10.48 -12.05
CA LYS A 233 11.05 -9.62 -11.13
C LYS A 233 11.66 -10.45 -10.03
N GLU A 234 12.86 -10.09 -9.62
CA GLU A 234 13.40 -10.57 -8.35
C GLU A 234 12.50 -10.12 -7.20
N THR A 235 12.44 -10.94 -6.15
CA THR A 235 11.66 -10.55 -4.98
C THR A 235 12.28 -9.32 -4.31
N LYS A 236 11.43 -8.44 -3.79
CA LYS A 236 11.84 -7.12 -3.27
C LYS A 236 12.77 -7.17 -2.06
N SER A 237 12.98 -8.34 -1.43
CA SER A 237 13.86 -8.48 -0.26
C SER A 237 14.48 -9.87 -0.19
N LYS A 238 15.72 -9.99 0.31
CA LYS A 238 16.38 -11.30 0.57
C LYS A 238 15.52 -12.22 1.45
N ALA A 239 14.77 -11.65 2.39
CA ALA A 239 13.85 -12.40 3.26
C ALA A 239 12.64 -13.01 2.52
N SER A 240 12.33 -12.54 1.30
CA SER A 240 11.25 -13.10 0.48
C SER A 240 11.68 -14.39 -0.22
N ASN A 241 13.00 -14.60 -0.42
CA ASN A 241 13.55 -15.80 -1.01
C ASN A 241 13.49 -16.96 -0.02
N ARG A 242 12.85 -18.06 -0.41
CA ARG A 242 12.62 -19.20 0.48
C ARG A 242 12.36 -20.49 -0.30
N VAL A 243 12.65 -21.61 0.34
CA VAL A 243 12.31 -22.95 -0.15
C VAL A 243 11.14 -23.47 0.65
N ILE A 244 10.09 -23.92 -0.03
CA ILE A 244 8.85 -24.38 0.57
C ILE A 244 8.76 -25.88 0.37
N ALA A 245 8.73 -26.65 1.48
CA ALA A 245 8.39 -28.07 1.43
C ALA A 245 6.92 -28.25 1.02
N VAL A 246 6.68 -29.17 0.10
CA VAL A 246 5.36 -29.53 -0.43
C VAL A 246 5.20 -31.04 -0.43
N ASN A 247 3.97 -31.53 -0.58
CA ASN A 247 3.72 -32.97 -0.66
C ASN A 247 3.83 -33.49 -2.11
N SER A 248 4.04 -34.80 -2.23
CA SER A 248 4.07 -35.51 -3.52
C SER A 248 2.79 -35.31 -4.34
N GLY A 249 1.63 -35.21 -3.68
CA GLY A 249 0.33 -34.98 -4.35
C GLY A 249 0.31 -33.70 -5.19
N LEU A 250 0.78 -32.57 -4.64
CA LEU A 250 0.90 -31.33 -5.41
C LEU A 250 1.83 -31.49 -6.60
N LEU A 251 2.98 -32.17 -6.41
CA LEU A 251 3.97 -32.36 -7.47
C LEU A 251 3.42 -33.22 -8.62
N THR A 252 2.65 -34.26 -8.30
CA THR A 252 1.96 -35.09 -9.29
C THR A 252 0.95 -34.27 -10.09
N ILE A 253 0.19 -33.39 -9.43
CA ILE A 253 -0.72 -32.45 -10.10
C ILE A 253 0.06 -31.53 -11.03
N LEU A 254 1.14 -30.91 -10.54
CA LEU A 254 1.94 -29.98 -11.34
C LEU A 254 2.58 -30.67 -12.56
N LYS A 255 3.05 -31.91 -12.44
CA LYS A 255 3.64 -32.66 -13.57
C LYS A 255 2.75 -32.74 -14.80
N GLN A 256 1.42 -32.70 -14.64
CA GLN A 256 0.48 -32.69 -15.76
C GLN A 256 0.70 -31.51 -16.73
N LEU A 257 1.22 -30.40 -16.21
CA LEU A 257 1.50 -29.20 -17.00
C LEU A 257 2.81 -29.30 -17.81
N ARG A 258 3.72 -30.25 -17.51
CA ARG A 258 5.00 -30.35 -18.25
C ARG A 258 4.81 -30.64 -19.74
N SER A 259 3.70 -31.27 -20.11
CA SER A 259 3.36 -31.60 -21.50
C SER A 259 3.26 -30.38 -22.41
N ASN A 260 3.08 -29.18 -21.85
CA ASN A 260 2.99 -27.94 -22.62
C ASN A 260 4.35 -27.43 -23.16
N GLY A 261 5.48 -27.99 -22.71
CA GLY A 261 6.83 -27.60 -23.14
C GLY A 261 7.30 -26.20 -22.71
N ASN A 262 6.52 -25.48 -21.90
CA ASN A 262 6.87 -24.13 -21.47
C ASN A 262 7.91 -24.13 -20.35
N ILE A 263 8.77 -23.10 -20.33
CA ILE A 263 9.72 -22.85 -19.21
C ILE A 263 8.96 -22.52 -17.92
N MET A 264 7.90 -21.70 -18.05
CA MET A 264 7.02 -21.28 -16.97
C MET A 264 6.00 -22.37 -16.64
N VAL A 265 5.85 -22.72 -15.37
CA VAL A 265 4.99 -23.82 -14.91
C VAL A 265 3.53 -23.59 -15.29
N PHE A 266 3.04 -22.35 -15.13
CA PHE A 266 1.63 -22.00 -15.33
C PHE A 266 1.34 -21.29 -16.65
N ALA A 267 2.24 -21.35 -17.62
CA ALA A 267 1.94 -20.86 -18.97
C ALA A 267 0.92 -21.77 -19.66
N ASN A 268 -0.03 -21.16 -20.37
CA ASN A 268 -0.96 -21.88 -21.23
C ASN A 268 -0.25 -22.33 -22.53
N GLN A 269 -0.99 -22.97 -23.44
CA GLN A 269 -0.45 -23.44 -24.72
C GLN A 269 0.14 -22.33 -25.62
N ARG A 270 -0.17 -21.06 -25.36
CA ARG A 270 0.35 -19.89 -26.08
C ARG A 270 1.55 -19.25 -25.37
N GLY A 271 2.05 -19.85 -24.29
CA GLY A 271 3.14 -19.29 -23.48
C GLY A 271 2.69 -18.19 -22.51
N GLU A 272 1.39 -17.93 -22.37
CA GLU A 272 0.87 -16.83 -21.55
C GLU A 272 0.47 -17.28 -20.14
N ILE A 273 0.77 -16.46 -19.14
CA ILE A 273 0.36 -16.70 -17.75
C ILE A 273 -1.05 -16.13 -17.52
N PRO A 274 -1.98 -16.89 -16.91
CA PRO A 274 -3.29 -16.37 -16.55
C PRO A 274 -3.20 -15.09 -15.71
N THR A 275 -3.98 -14.09 -16.11
CA THR A 275 -4.05 -12.80 -15.39
C THR A 275 -4.71 -12.96 -14.02
N SER A 276 -4.47 -12.02 -13.11
CA SER A 276 -5.18 -11.97 -11.81
C SER A 276 -6.69 -12.05 -11.97
N ASN A 277 -7.26 -11.38 -12.97
CA ASN A 277 -8.70 -11.43 -13.24
C ASN A 277 -9.15 -12.82 -13.70
N ALA A 278 -8.39 -13.48 -14.58
CA ALA A 278 -8.69 -14.83 -15.04
C ALA A 278 -8.67 -15.84 -13.88
N VAL A 279 -7.64 -15.79 -13.03
CA VAL A 279 -7.52 -16.70 -11.88
C VAL A 279 -8.62 -16.43 -10.85
N ASN A 280 -8.95 -15.16 -10.55
CA ASN A 280 -10.05 -14.84 -9.65
C ASN A 280 -11.42 -15.25 -10.23
N LYS A 281 -11.62 -15.14 -11.54
CA LYS A 281 -12.84 -15.62 -12.20
C LYS A 281 -12.97 -17.15 -12.09
N ALA A 282 -11.86 -17.87 -12.30
CA ALA A 282 -11.81 -19.32 -12.10
C ALA A 282 -12.09 -19.70 -10.63
N LEU A 283 -11.51 -18.97 -9.68
CA LEU A 283 -11.75 -19.19 -8.25
C LEU A 283 -13.22 -18.99 -7.87
N ARG A 284 -13.87 -17.91 -8.34
CA ARG A 284 -15.31 -17.70 -8.07
C ARG A 284 -16.17 -18.82 -8.63
N LYS A 285 -15.88 -19.29 -9.85
CA LYS A 285 -16.58 -20.44 -10.46
C LYS A 285 -16.37 -21.71 -9.63
N LEU A 286 -15.14 -21.94 -9.16
CA LEU A 286 -14.80 -23.08 -8.33
C LEU A 286 -15.54 -23.02 -6.98
N MET A 287 -15.49 -21.88 -6.29
CA MET A 287 -16.21 -21.63 -5.03
C MET A 287 -17.71 -21.92 -5.16
N SER A 288 -18.35 -21.38 -6.20
CA SER A 288 -19.77 -21.62 -6.48
C SER A 288 -20.06 -23.10 -6.72
N LYS A 289 -19.19 -23.81 -7.48
CA LYS A 289 -19.32 -25.26 -7.71
C LYS A 289 -19.16 -26.07 -6.41
N SER A 290 -18.33 -25.61 -5.48
CA SER A 290 -18.13 -26.21 -4.17
C SER A 290 -19.21 -25.85 -3.14
N GLY A 291 -20.23 -25.06 -3.51
CA GLY A 291 -21.25 -24.58 -2.57
C GLY A 291 -20.75 -23.55 -1.55
N LEU A 292 -19.58 -22.96 -1.80
CA LEU A 292 -18.94 -21.99 -0.91
C LEU A 292 -19.25 -20.56 -1.35
N ASN A 293 -20.06 -19.85 -0.57
CA ASN A 293 -20.49 -18.49 -0.87
C ASN A 293 -19.84 -17.48 0.08
N LYS A 294 -18.70 -16.94 -0.32
CA LYS A 294 -17.93 -15.92 0.42
C LYS A 294 -17.61 -14.76 -0.52
N ALA A 295 -18.33 -13.65 -0.40
CA ALA A 295 -18.37 -12.58 -1.41
C ALA A 295 -17.03 -11.82 -1.53
N GLY A 296 -16.28 -11.71 -0.44
CA GLY A 296 -14.95 -11.10 -0.39
C GLY A 296 -13.80 -12.06 -0.74
N TYR A 297 -14.09 -13.34 -0.95
CA TYR A 297 -13.09 -14.38 -1.13
C TYR A 297 -12.45 -14.30 -2.53
N HIS A 298 -11.14 -14.09 -2.54
CA HIS A 298 -10.35 -13.90 -3.75
C HIS A 298 -9.03 -14.66 -3.64
N PHE A 299 -8.19 -14.61 -4.67
CA PHE A 299 -6.99 -15.44 -4.71
C PHE A 299 -6.07 -15.26 -3.50
N HIS A 300 -5.92 -14.03 -3.00
CA HIS A 300 -5.10 -13.79 -1.80
C HIS A 300 -5.73 -14.38 -0.53
N SER A 301 -7.05 -14.56 -0.47
CA SER A 301 -7.73 -15.29 0.60
C SER A 301 -7.27 -16.74 0.72
N LEU A 302 -6.80 -17.39 -0.36
CA LEU A 302 -6.23 -18.75 -0.29
C LEU A 302 -5.00 -18.80 0.63
N ARG A 303 -4.21 -17.73 0.69
CA ARG A 303 -3.09 -17.63 1.64
C ARG A 303 -3.59 -17.47 3.07
N HIS A 304 -4.71 -16.78 3.29
CA HIS A 304 -5.33 -16.70 4.61
C HIS A 304 -5.84 -18.08 5.05
N SER A 305 -6.51 -18.82 4.16
CA SER A 305 -6.96 -20.19 4.39
C SER A 305 -5.78 -21.14 4.66
N HIS A 306 -4.67 -21.02 3.93
CA HIS A 306 -3.45 -21.78 4.20
C HIS A 306 -2.93 -21.56 5.63
N VAL A 307 -2.89 -20.30 6.09
CA VAL A 307 -2.44 -19.97 7.44
C VAL A 307 -3.42 -20.47 8.48
N ALA A 308 -4.72 -20.28 8.29
CA ALA A 308 -5.76 -20.78 9.18
C ALA A 308 -5.63 -22.30 9.35
N TYR A 309 -5.43 -23.03 8.25
CA TYR A 309 -5.21 -24.47 8.28
C TYR A 309 -3.95 -24.86 9.06
N LEU A 310 -2.81 -24.22 8.81
CA LEU A 310 -1.57 -24.55 9.53
C LEU A 310 -1.67 -24.23 11.03
N LEU A 311 -2.33 -23.12 11.40
CA LEU A 311 -2.60 -22.79 12.80
C LEU A 311 -3.51 -23.81 13.47
N TYR A 312 -4.60 -24.20 12.79
CA TYR A 312 -5.49 -25.26 13.25
C TYR A 312 -4.74 -26.59 13.47
N GLN A 313 -3.77 -26.91 12.62
CA GLN A 313 -2.91 -28.09 12.77
C GLN A 313 -1.79 -27.91 13.82
N GLY A 314 -1.77 -26.80 14.57
CA GLY A 314 -0.80 -26.56 15.63
C GLY A 314 0.62 -26.24 15.15
N VAL A 315 0.79 -25.81 13.88
CA VAL A 315 2.10 -25.41 13.37
C VAL A 315 2.50 -24.07 13.96
N ASP A 316 3.75 -24.00 14.42
CA ASP A 316 4.33 -22.81 15.02
C ASP A 316 4.23 -21.56 14.11
N LEU A 317 3.84 -20.42 14.71
CA LEU A 317 3.62 -19.16 14.01
C LEU A 317 4.89 -18.64 13.34
N TYR A 318 6.06 -18.88 13.94
CA TYR A 318 7.33 -18.48 13.34
C TYR A 318 7.65 -19.34 12.10
N ALA A 319 7.42 -20.65 12.14
CA ALA A 319 7.52 -21.53 10.98
C ALA A 319 6.58 -21.09 9.84
N ILE A 320 5.31 -20.76 10.16
CA ILE A 320 4.36 -20.21 9.19
C ILE A 320 4.90 -18.90 8.60
N SER A 321 5.37 -17.98 9.44
CA SER A 321 5.93 -16.69 9.03
C SER A 321 7.09 -16.84 8.03
N LYS A 322 8.01 -17.78 8.30
CA LYS A 322 9.12 -18.11 7.40
C LYS A 322 8.61 -18.71 6.08
N ARG A 323 7.66 -19.65 6.13
CA ARG A 323 7.00 -20.22 4.94
C ARG A 323 6.32 -19.17 4.07
N LEU A 324 5.79 -18.11 4.68
CA LEU A 324 5.16 -16.98 4.00
C LEU A 324 6.14 -15.93 3.46
N GLY A 325 7.41 -15.98 3.86
CA GLY A 325 8.43 -15.01 3.50
C GLY A 325 8.16 -13.61 4.08
N HIS A 326 7.66 -13.54 5.33
CA HIS A 326 7.56 -12.27 6.05
C HIS A 326 8.91 -11.92 6.68
N SER A 327 9.38 -10.70 6.44
CA SER A 327 10.65 -10.19 7.00
C SER A 327 10.57 -9.96 8.51
N ASP A 328 9.36 -9.78 9.03
CA ASP A 328 9.07 -9.52 10.43
C ASP A 328 7.88 -10.38 10.87
N LEU A 329 8.05 -11.10 11.99
CA LEU A 329 7.02 -11.94 12.59
C LEU A 329 5.78 -11.13 12.98
N THR A 330 5.97 -9.88 13.37
CA THR A 330 4.91 -8.94 13.75
C THR A 330 3.89 -8.77 12.63
N ILE A 331 4.30 -8.90 11.36
CA ILE A 331 3.39 -8.87 10.21
C ILE A 331 2.42 -10.04 10.27
N THR A 332 2.93 -11.26 10.52
CA THR A 332 2.11 -12.47 10.65
C THR A 332 1.18 -12.34 11.85
N MET A 333 1.72 -11.95 13.01
CA MET A 333 0.95 -11.81 14.23
C MET A 333 -0.19 -10.79 14.08
N LYS A 334 0.09 -9.56 13.61
CA LYS A 334 -0.94 -8.53 13.40
C LYS A 334 -1.99 -8.96 12.38
N LYS A 335 -1.57 -9.67 11.32
CA LYS A 335 -2.46 -10.07 10.22
C LYS A 335 -3.37 -11.24 10.56
N TYR A 336 -2.96 -12.10 11.50
CA TYR A 336 -3.68 -13.33 11.85
C TYR A 336 -4.04 -13.43 13.35
N ALA A 337 -3.93 -12.33 14.10
CA ALA A 337 -4.26 -12.28 15.52
C ALA A 337 -5.68 -12.81 15.81
N TYR A 338 -6.65 -12.48 14.96
CA TYR A 338 -8.03 -12.96 15.11
C TYR A 338 -8.16 -14.49 14.97
N LEU A 339 -7.35 -15.13 14.10
CA LEU A 339 -7.32 -16.59 13.99
C LEU A 339 -6.71 -17.21 15.25
N ILE A 340 -5.64 -16.62 15.77
CA ILE A 340 -4.99 -17.09 16.99
C ILE A 340 -5.98 -17.07 18.16
N GLN A 341 -6.79 -16.01 18.26
CA GLN A 341 -7.87 -15.90 19.25
C GLN A 341 -8.96 -16.96 19.06
N GLU A 342 -9.36 -17.24 17.81
CA GLU A 342 -10.35 -18.27 17.50
C GLU A 342 -9.90 -19.67 17.96
N TYR A 343 -8.60 -19.99 17.83
CA TYR A 343 -8.04 -21.29 18.23
C TYR A 343 -7.58 -21.34 19.70
N GLU A 344 -7.74 -20.28 20.48
CA GLU A 344 -7.23 -20.20 21.87
C GLU A 344 -7.80 -21.32 22.76
N ALA A 345 -9.09 -21.63 22.64
CA ALA A 345 -9.73 -22.69 23.41
C ALA A 345 -9.14 -24.09 23.11
N GLU A 346 -8.84 -24.38 21.84
CA GLU A 346 -8.25 -25.65 21.41
C GLU A 346 -6.77 -25.76 21.79
N GLN A 347 -6.05 -24.63 21.73
CA GLN A 347 -4.69 -24.54 22.26
C GLN A 347 -4.66 -24.78 23.76
N ASN A 348 -5.59 -24.20 24.54
CA ASN A 348 -5.69 -24.44 25.98
C ASN A 348 -5.95 -25.91 26.31
N LYS A 349 -6.80 -26.59 25.52
CA LYS A 349 -7.00 -28.05 25.66
C LYS A 349 -5.73 -28.83 25.37
N THR A 350 -5.02 -28.49 24.30
CA THR A 350 -3.74 -29.12 23.92
C THR A 350 -2.68 -28.91 25.00
N ILE A 351 -2.59 -27.71 25.56
CA ILE A 351 -1.70 -27.38 26.68
C ILE A 351 -2.04 -28.26 27.88
N ALA A 352 -3.31 -28.34 28.27
CA ALA A 352 -3.74 -29.19 29.38
C ALA A 352 -3.36 -30.66 29.18
N THR A 353 -3.60 -31.22 27.98
CA THR A 353 -3.20 -32.60 27.65
C THR A 353 -1.69 -32.81 27.69
N LYS A 354 -0.89 -31.85 27.22
CA LYS A 354 0.58 -31.95 27.31
C LYS A 354 1.08 -31.85 28.76
N LEU A 355 0.45 -31.01 29.58
CA LEU A 355 0.79 -30.89 31.00
C LEU A 355 0.44 -32.16 31.78
N GLN A 356 -0.57 -32.94 31.36
CA GLN A 356 -0.85 -34.26 31.96
C GLN A 356 0.34 -35.22 31.81
N GLN A 357 1.18 -35.07 30.78
CA GLN A 357 2.38 -35.91 30.60
C GLN A 357 3.49 -35.61 31.61
N LEU A 358 3.38 -34.51 32.37
CA LEU A 358 4.34 -34.17 33.44
C LEU A 358 4.05 -34.90 34.75
N GLN A 359 2.97 -35.70 34.81
CA GLN A 359 2.58 -36.44 36.01
C GLN A 359 2.21 -37.89 35.66
N ASP A 360 3.09 -38.82 36.05
CA ASP A 360 2.68 -40.15 36.52
C ASP A 360 2.04 -39.95 37.91
N PHE A 361 0.71 -39.82 37.96
CA PHE A 361 -0.08 -40.03 39.19
C PHE A 361 -1.30 -40.90 38.87
#